data_AF-A0A2S6SC37-F1
#
_entry.id   AF-A0A2S6SC37-F1
#
_cell.length_a   1.000
_cell.length_b   1.000
_cell.length_c   1.000
_cell.angle_alpha   90.00
_cell.angle_beta   90.00
_cell.angle_gamma   90.00
#
_symmetry.space_group_name_H-M   'P 1'
#
loop_
_entity.id
_entity.type
_entity.pdbx_description
1 polymer ?
#
loop_
_entity_poly.entity_id
_entity_poly.type
_entity_poly.pdbx_seq_one_letter_code
_entity_poly.pdbx_strand_id
1 'polypeptide(L)'
;MIRYWEKIYAKSENIKAYALLFPALLLVILAMASPMLLTFVTSFHTQVSMMEIDTTLTLGRYKDFFSKPVYTTLLGRSIKISFFVTLVTLITTYPLAYYIAFYVKKNKMLWIVLMTLPFWTSYLLRVFSW
;
A
#
# COMPACT_ATOMS: atom_id res chain seq x y z
N MET A 1 -29.30 -30.07 -5.25
CA MET A 1 -28.57 -28.89 -4.71
C MET A 1 -27.81 -28.11 -5.78
N ILE A 2 -27.23 -28.76 -6.80
CA ILE A 2 -26.46 -28.13 -7.89
C ILE A 2 -27.34 -27.24 -8.83
N ARG A 3 -28.59 -27.64 -9.10
CA ARG A 3 -29.53 -26.90 -9.98
C ARG A 3 -30.02 -25.54 -9.46
N TYR A 4 -29.86 -25.26 -8.17
CA TYR A 4 -30.28 -23.98 -7.57
C TYR A 4 -29.31 -22.84 -7.93
N TRP A 5 -28.02 -23.19 -8.02
CA TRP A 5 -26.95 -22.27 -8.39
C TRP A 5 -27.04 -21.85 -9.86
N GLU A 6 -27.40 -22.75 -10.78
CA GLU A 6 -27.57 -22.43 -12.21
C GLU A 6 -28.58 -21.31 -12.48
N LYS A 7 -29.68 -21.26 -11.73
CA LYS A 7 -30.70 -20.20 -11.87
C LYS A 7 -30.23 -18.82 -11.40
N ILE A 8 -29.32 -18.76 -10.43
CA ILE A 8 -28.72 -17.51 -9.95
C ILE A 8 -27.68 -16.99 -10.97
N TYR A 9 -26.90 -17.91 -11.55
CA TYR A 9 -25.91 -17.60 -12.58
C TYR A 9 -26.53 -17.20 -13.94
N ALA A 10 -27.75 -17.63 -14.25
CA ALA A 10 -28.36 -17.42 -15.57
C ALA A 10 -28.91 -15.99 -15.83
N LYS A 11 -29.03 -15.11 -14.83
CA LYS A 11 -29.83 -13.86 -14.99
C LYS A 11 -29.03 -12.56 -15.17
N SER A 12 -27.74 -12.50 -14.87
CA SER A 12 -26.89 -11.34 -15.26
C SER A 12 -25.41 -11.73 -15.36
N GLU A 13 -24.72 -11.25 -16.40
CA GLU A 13 -23.27 -11.46 -16.60
C GLU A 13 -22.45 -10.92 -15.44
N ASN A 14 -22.89 -9.82 -14.83
CA ASN A 14 -22.21 -9.20 -13.69
C ASN A 14 -22.17 -10.11 -12.46
N ILE A 15 -23.26 -10.82 -12.14
CA ILE A 15 -23.30 -11.73 -10.98
C ILE A 15 -22.36 -12.93 -11.17
N LYS A 16 -22.24 -13.44 -12.40
CA LYS A 16 -21.24 -14.48 -12.75
C LYS A 16 -19.82 -13.97 -12.57
N ALA A 17 -19.52 -12.76 -13.03
CA ALA A 17 -18.20 -12.15 -12.88
C ALA A 17 -17.83 -11.96 -11.40
N TYR A 18 -18.74 -11.41 -10.59
CA TYR A 18 -18.49 -11.22 -9.16
C TYR A 18 -18.35 -12.54 -8.40
N ALA A 19 -19.16 -13.54 -8.70
CA ALA A 19 -19.07 -14.84 -8.03
C ALA A 19 -17.75 -15.59 -8.35
N LEU A 20 -17.20 -15.41 -9.56
CA LEU A 20 -15.90 -15.98 -9.93
C LEU A 20 -14.74 -15.26 -9.24
N LEU A 21 -14.85 -13.93 -9.06
CA LEU A 21 -13.85 -13.10 -8.38
C LEU A 21 -13.92 -13.20 -6.85
N PHE A 22 -15.10 -13.50 -6.31
CA PHE A 22 -15.37 -13.53 -4.87
C PHE A 22 -14.39 -14.41 -4.07
N PRO A 23 -14.12 -15.68 -4.42
CA PRO A 23 -13.20 -16.51 -3.62
C PRO A 23 -11.76 -15.98 -3.63
N ALA A 24 -11.29 -15.46 -4.77
CA ALA A 24 -9.95 -14.88 -4.86
C ALA A 24 -9.84 -13.58 -4.05
N LEU A 25 -10.82 -12.67 -4.19
CA LEU A 25 -10.85 -11.42 -3.42
C LEU A 25 -10.99 -11.68 -1.93
N LEU A 26 -11.83 -12.63 -1.52
CA LEU A 26 -12.02 -12.98 -0.12
C LEU A 26 -10.73 -13.53 0.49
N LEU A 27 -10.00 -14.38 -0.22
CA LEU A 27 -8.70 -14.87 0.24
C LEU A 27 -7.68 -13.74 0.40
N VAL A 28 -7.57 -12.84 -0.59
CA VAL A 28 -6.63 -11.70 -0.52
C VAL A 28 -6.98 -10.77 0.62
N ILE A 29 -8.25 -10.41 0.77
CA ILE A 29 -8.73 -9.52 1.83
C ILE A 29 -8.48 -10.16 3.19
N LEU A 30 -8.81 -11.43 3.40
CA LEU A 30 -8.56 -12.10 4.68
C LEU A 30 -7.07 -12.22 4.99
N ALA A 31 -6.26 -12.58 4.00
CA ALA A 31 -4.81 -12.69 4.18
C ALA A 31 -4.18 -11.35 4.56
N MET A 32 -4.60 -10.24 3.94
CA MET A 32 -4.09 -8.90 4.25
C MET A 32 -4.69 -8.31 5.53
N ALA A 33 -5.99 -8.50 5.75
CA ALA A 33 -6.70 -7.98 6.92
C ALA A 33 -6.28 -8.69 8.20
N SER A 34 -5.91 -9.98 8.14
CA SER A 34 -5.53 -10.75 9.34
C SER A 34 -4.35 -10.12 10.12
N PRO A 35 -3.17 -9.81 9.55
CA PRO A 35 -2.10 -9.16 10.31
C PRO A 35 -2.43 -7.71 10.67
N MET A 36 -3.21 -7.00 9.85
CA MET A 36 -3.62 -5.63 10.14
C MET A 36 -4.56 -5.57 11.35
N LEU A 37 -5.52 -6.49 11.44
CA LEU A 37 -6.43 -6.62 12.59
C LEU A 37 -5.67 -7.03 13.86
N LEU A 38 -4.74 -7.98 13.75
CA LEU A 38 -3.89 -8.37 14.89
C LEU A 38 -3.06 -7.19 15.40
N THR A 39 -2.46 -6.42 14.49
CA THR A 39 -1.68 -5.21 14.85
C THR A 39 -2.59 -4.13 15.45
N PHE A 40 -3.80 -3.97 14.92
CA PHE A 40 -4.77 -3.00 15.44
C PHE A 40 -5.22 -3.35 16.86
N VAL A 41 -5.59 -4.61 17.11
CA VAL A 41 -6.01 -5.07 18.46
C VAL A 41 -4.86 -4.92 19.45
N THR A 42 -3.65 -5.37 19.07
CA THR A 42 -2.47 -5.26 19.94
C THR A 42 -2.01 -3.83 20.18
N SER A 43 -2.38 -2.87 19.32
CA SER A 43 -2.10 -1.45 19.53
C SER A 43 -2.80 -0.86 20.77
N PHE A 44 -3.90 -1.47 21.22
CA PHE A 44 -4.61 -1.06 22.44
C PHE A 44 -4.14 -1.81 23.70
N HIS A 45 -3.32 -2.85 23.54
CA HIS A 45 -2.77 -3.61 24.66
C HIS A 45 -1.46 -2.98 25.15
N THR A 46 -1.17 -3.14 26.44
CA THR A 46 0.03 -2.56 27.06
C THR A 46 1.07 -3.65 27.25
N GLN A 47 2.18 -3.55 26.53
CA GLN A 47 3.34 -4.37 26.84
C GLN A 47 4.12 -3.71 27.99
N VAL A 48 4.02 -4.28 29.18
CA VAL A 48 4.68 -3.76 30.40
C VAL A 48 6.10 -4.32 30.52
N SER A 49 6.39 -5.50 29.95
CA SER A 49 7.74 -6.09 29.87
C SER A 49 7.93 -6.96 28.61
N MET A 50 9.15 -7.48 28.40
CA MET A 50 9.47 -8.36 27.24
C MET A 50 8.65 -9.67 27.24
N MET A 51 8.08 -10.06 28.38
CA MET A 51 7.36 -11.33 28.59
C MET A 51 5.94 -11.17 29.19
N GLU A 52 5.53 -9.97 29.61
CA GLU A 52 4.17 -9.72 30.12
C GLU A 52 3.41 -8.71 29.24
N ILE A 53 2.32 -9.20 28.66
CA ILE A 53 1.35 -8.41 27.93
C ILE A 53 0.18 -8.18 28.88
N ASP A 54 0.05 -6.95 29.35
CA ASP A 54 -1.12 -6.53 30.11
C ASP A 54 -2.25 -6.26 29.10
N THR A 55 -3.31 -7.06 29.18
CA THR A 55 -4.47 -7.02 28.27
C THR A 55 -5.44 -5.89 28.61
N THR A 56 -5.07 -5.01 29.56
CA THR A 56 -5.81 -3.79 29.86
C THR A 56 -5.85 -2.87 28.64
N LEU A 57 -7.08 -2.58 28.20
CA LEU A 57 -7.34 -1.72 27.05
C LEU A 57 -7.03 -0.27 27.44
N THR A 58 -5.92 0.28 26.93
CA THR A 58 -5.46 1.62 27.30
C THR A 58 -5.06 2.46 26.09
N LEU A 59 -5.29 3.78 26.20
CA LEU A 59 -4.78 4.77 25.26
C LEU A 59 -3.43 5.37 25.68
N GLY A 60 -2.82 4.86 26.77
CA GLY A 60 -1.56 5.36 27.31
C GLY A 60 -0.43 5.42 26.28
N ARG A 61 -0.33 4.43 25.39
CA ARG A 61 0.70 4.38 24.32
C ARG A 61 0.58 5.52 23.32
N TYR A 62 -0.63 5.93 22.99
CA TYR A 62 -0.85 7.07 22.09
C TYR A 62 -0.47 8.39 22.76
N LYS A 63 -0.76 8.55 24.04
CA LYS A 63 -0.34 9.74 24.81
C LYS A 63 1.19 9.82 24.92
N ASP A 64 1.85 8.69 25.18
CA ASP A 64 3.31 8.60 25.20
C ASP A 64 3.94 8.90 23.85
N PHE A 65 3.33 8.46 22.76
CA PHE A 65 3.77 8.74 21.40
C PHE A 65 3.84 10.26 21.13
N PHE A 66 2.80 11.00 21.50
CA PHE A 66 2.78 12.46 21.30
C PHE A 66 3.62 13.22 22.33
N SER A 67 3.83 12.65 23.53
CA SER A 67 4.60 13.29 24.59
C SER A 67 6.12 13.16 24.38
N LYS A 68 6.59 12.09 23.74
CA LYS A 68 8.02 11.84 23.53
C LYS A 68 8.51 12.54 22.24
N PRO A 69 9.47 13.48 22.33
CA PRO A 69 9.91 14.29 21.19
C PRO A 69 10.57 13.46 20.07
N VAL A 70 11.13 12.30 20.41
CA VAL A 70 11.75 11.40 19.42
C VAL A 70 10.73 10.92 18.40
N TYR A 71 9.55 10.46 18.84
CA TYR A 71 8.53 9.92 17.95
C TYR A 71 7.89 11.00 17.06
N THR A 72 7.57 12.15 17.64
CA THR A 72 6.99 13.28 16.90
C THR A 72 7.98 13.90 15.91
N THR A 73 9.27 13.98 16.27
CA THR A 73 10.32 14.46 15.36
C THR A 73 10.52 13.51 14.18
N LEU A 74 10.55 12.20 14.42
CA LEU A 74 10.65 11.21 13.35
C LEU A 74 9.45 11.26 12.41
N LEU A 75 8.23 11.33 12.96
CA LEU A 75 7.01 11.48 12.16
C LEU A 75 7.05 12.74 11.31
N GLY A 76 7.44 13.88 11.89
CA GLY A 76 7.56 15.15 11.18
C GLY A 76 8.62 15.11 10.07
N ARG A 77 9.76 14.46 10.31
CA ARG A 77 10.80 14.25 9.29
C ARG A 77 10.30 13.38 8.14
N SER A 78 9.66 12.26 8.42
CA SER A 78 9.11 11.37 7.40
C SER A 78 8.08 12.06 6.52
N ILE A 79 7.15 12.82 7.12
CA ILE A 79 6.14 13.59 6.38
C ILE A 79 6.79 14.67 5.51
N LYS A 80 7.78 15.41 6.05
CA LYS A 80 8.50 16.43 5.27
C LYS A 80 9.20 15.80 4.08
N ILE A 81 9.95 14.72 4.30
CA ILE A 81 10.69 14.04 3.23
C ILE A 81 9.73 13.51 2.16
N SER A 82 8.68 12.78 2.55
CA SER A 82 7.74 12.22 1.58
C SER A 82 7.00 13.30 0.78
N PHE A 83 6.64 14.41 1.43
CA PHE A 83 6.02 15.56 0.78
C PHE A 83 6.97 16.20 -0.25
N PHE A 84 8.20 16.52 0.14
CA PHE A 84 9.18 17.11 -0.77
C PHE A 84 9.51 16.17 -1.93
N VAL A 85 9.71 14.87 -1.67
CA VAL A 85 9.96 13.88 -2.71
C VAL A 85 8.79 13.80 -3.69
N THR A 86 7.55 13.78 -3.19
CA THR A 86 6.35 13.76 -4.04
C THR A 86 6.27 15.01 -4.91
N LEU A 87 6.50 16.19 -4.32
CA LEU A 87 6.42 17.47 -5.01
C LEU A 87 7.49 17.60 -6.08
N VAL A 88 8.74 17.28 -5.75
CA VAL A 88 9.86 17.28 -6.72
C VAL A 88 9.57 16.30 -7.85
N THR A 89 9.17 15.06 -7.52
CA THR A 89 8.85 14.05 -8.53
C THR A 89 7.71 14.49 -9.45
N LEU A 90 6.66 15.11 -8.91
CA LEU A 90 5.55 15.63 -9.70
C LEU A 90 6.03 16.73 -10.65
N ILE A 91 6.79 17.71 -10.15
CA ILE A 91 7.27 18.84 -10.94
C ILE A 91 8.22 18.39 -12.06
N THR A 92 9.09 17.40 -11.81
CA THR A 92 10.05 16.93 -12.82
C THR A 92 9.45 15.92 -13.78
N THR A 93 8.59 15.02 -13.30
CA THR A 93 8.05 13.91 -14.09
C THR A 93 6.87 14.32 -14.94
N TYR A 94 6.01 15.23 -14.45
CA TYR A 94 4.84 15.70 -15.20
C TYR A 94 5.18 16.34 -16.55
N PRO A 95 6.13 17.29 -16.68
CA PRO A 95 6.49 17.85 -17.97
C PRO A 95 7.10 16.81 -18.92
N LEU A 96 7.90 15.89 -18.39
CA LEU A 96 8.48 14.79 -19.16
C LEU A 96 7.39 13.85 -19.71
N ALA A 97 6.43 13.47 -18.87
CA ALA A 97 5.30 12.64 -19.25
C ALA A 97 4.39 13.34 -20.28
N TYR A 98 4.13 14.64 -20.09
CA TYR A 98 3.38 15.45 -21.04
C TYR A 98 4.07 15.49 -22.41
N TYR A 99 5.39 15.73 -22.43
CA TYR A 99 6.16 15.75 -23.67
C TYR A 99 6.09 14.40 -24.41
N ILE A 100 6.27 13.29 -23.69
CA ILE A 100 6.22 11.94 -24.28
C ILE A 100 4.81 11.60 -24.78
N ALA A 101 3.76 12.01 -24.05
CA ALA A 101 2.39 11.71 -24.42
C ALA A 101 1.96 12.41 -25.72
N PHE A 102 2.32 13.68 -25.89
CA PHE A 102 1.80 14.54 -26.96
C PHE A 102 2.78 14.75 -28.14
N TYR A 103 4.09 14.76 -27.92
CA TYR A 103 5.06 15.16 -28.95
C TYR A 103 5.89 14.00 -29.53
N VAL A 104 6.02 12.88 -28.83
CA VAL A 104 6.82 11.73 -29.30
C VAL A 104 6.01 10.91 -30.31
N LYS A 105 6.29 11.12 -31.60
CA LYS A 105 5.69 10.38 -32.73
C LYS A 105 6.52 9.19 -33.23
N LYS A 106 7.85 9.19 -33.02
CA LYS A 106 8.76 8.08 -33.37
C LYS A 106 9.34 7.45 -32.10
N ASN A 107 9.53 6.13 -32.10
CA ASN A 107 10.15 5.34 -31.02
C ASN A 107 9.47 5.48 -29.65
N LYS A 108 8.16 5.74 -29.60
CA LYS A 108 7.37 5.89 -28.35
C LYS A 108 7.53 4.71 -27.39
N MET A 109 7.60 3.49 -27.93
CA MET A 109 7.81 2.27 -27.14
C MET A 109 9.15 2.30 -26.38
N LEU A 110 10.22 2.79 -27.00
CA LEU A 110 11.54 2.86 -26.38
C LEU A 110 11.55 3.84 -25.20
N TRP A 111 10.90 5.00 -25.34
CA TRP A 111 10.75 5.98 -24.25
C TRP A 111 9.98 5.42 -23.05
N ILE A 112 8.90 4.66 -23.30
CA ILE A 112 8.11 4.01 -22.24
C ILE A 112 8.94 2.95 -21.52
N VAL A 113 9.72 2.15 -22.27
CA VAL A 113 10.61 1.13 -21.69
C VAL A 113 11.70 1.78 -20.84
N LEU A 114 12.35 2.84 -21.33
CA LEU A 114 13.35 3.57 -20.54
C LEU A 114 12.80 4.11 -19.22
N MET A 115 11.55 4.59 -19.20
CA MET A 115 10.88 5.05 -17.98
C MET A 115 10.54 3.93 -17.00
N THR A 116 10.23 2.73 -17.49
CA THR A 116 9.87 1.58 -16.65
C THR A 116 11.06 0.74 -16.22
N LEU A 117 12.21 0.82 -16.89
CA LEU A 117 13.46 0.18 -16.48
C LEU A 117 13.87 0.40 -15.01
N PRO A 118 13.86 1.63 -14.46
CA PRO A 118 14.24 1.84 -13.06
C PRO A 118 13.29 1.12 -12.08
N PHE A 119 12.03 0.88 -12.47
CA PHE A 119 11.11 0.09 -11.66
C PHE A 119 11.51 -1.40 -11.60
N TRP A 120 12.15 -1.91 -12.66
CA TRP A 120 12.59 -3.30 -12.74
C TRP A 120 13.89 -3.54 -11.96
N THR A 121 14.63 -2.49 -11.61
CA THR A 121 15.84 -2.60 -10.79
C THR A 121 15.49 -2.77 -9.30
N SER A 122 15.95 -3.89 -8.72
CA SER A 122 15.76 -4.18 -7.29
C SER A 122 16.26 -3.03 -6.42
N TYR A 123 15.48 -2.67 -5.41
CA TYR A 123 15.82 -1.57 -4.49
C TYR A 123 17.20 -1.75 -3.85
N LEU A 124 17.57 -2.98 -3.47
CA LEU A 124 18.89 -3.30 -2.90
C LEU A 124 20.05 -2.90 -3.82
N LEU A 125 19.96 -3.19 -5.12
CA LEU A 125 21.02 -2.83 -6.08
C LEU A 125 21.19 -1.31 -6.17
N ARG A 126 20.10 -0.54 -6.11
CA ARG A 126 20.13 0.92 -6.11
C ARG A 126 20.78 1.52 -4.86
N VAL A 127 20.67 0.83 -3.72
CA VAL A 127 21.32 1.24 -2.47
C VAL A 127 22.80 0.88 -2.45
N PHE A 128 23.21 -0.25 -3.02
CA PHE A 128 24.63 -0.63 -3.09
C PHE A 128 25.42 0.07 -4.20
N SER A 129 24.74 0.66 -5.18
CA SER A 129 25.40 1.34 -6.31
C SER A 129 25.85 2.77 -6.01
N TRP A 130 25.55 3.32 -4.82
CA TRP A 130 26.00 4.65 -4.40
C TRP A 130 27.29 4.62 -3.59
#